data_AF-A0A9E4U8A3-F1
#
_entry.id   AF-A0A9E4U8A3-F1
#
_cell.length_a   1.000
_cell.length_b   1.000
_cell.length_c   1.000
_cell.angle_alpha   90.00
_cell.angle_beta   90.00
_cell.angle_gamma   90.00
#
_symmetry.space_group_name_H-M   'P 1'
#
loop_
_entity.id
_entity.type
_entity.pdbx_description
1 polymer ?
#
loop_
_entity_poly.entity_id
_entity_poly.type
_entity_poly.pdbx_seq_one_letter_code
_entity_poly.pdbx_strand_id
1 'polypeptide(L)'
;YDQWNDIEIRWGSCLTVPSLVPGSFMKEWLGRTFATDVIDMESYWISEAADNLKVPHLILRAVFDPVEFTLPPFVAPSLGESTVRTALRAASYLIAHPGSVKAATVLMAQAKQATASLSRFLLNLTPTGTRVLDLAAGAR
;
A
#
# COMPACT_ATOMS: atom_id res chain seq x y z
N TYR A 1 9.71 6.68 15.84
CA TYR A 1 8.95 5.50 15.42
C TYR A 1 8.47 4.80 16.65
N ASP A 2 7.19 4.48 16.69
CA ASP A 2 6.66 3.63 17.76
C ASP A 2 6.69 2.20 17.24
N GLN A 3 7.25 1.29 18.02
CA GLN A 3 7.20 -0.13 17.70
C GLN A 3 6.01 -0.77 18.41
N TRP A 4 5.16 -1.43 17.63
CA TRP A 4 4.06 -2.22 18.17
C TRP A 4 4.21 -3.65 17.66
N ASN A 5 4.60 -4.57 18.57
CA ASN A 5 4.72 -6.01 18.28
C ASN A 5 5.50 -6.27 16.98
N ASP A 6 6.72 -5.74 16.88
CA ASP A 6 7.64 -5.85 15.72
C ASP A 6 7.14 -5.22 14.41
N ILE A 7 6.13 -4.36 14.48
CA ILE A 7 5.67 -3.53 13.36
C ILE A 7 6.07 -2.08 13.64
N GLU A 8 6.77 -1.48 12.69
CA GLU A 8 7.06 -0.05 12.71
C GLU A 8 5.79 0.73 12.36
N ILE A 9 5.33 1.55 13.29
CA ILE A 9 4.17 2.41 13.09
C ILE A 9 4.62 3.86 13.08
N ARG A 10 4.06 4.60 12.13
CA ARG A 10 4.26 6.04 12.01
C ARG A 10 2.92 6.74 11.86
N TRP A 11 2.68 7.70 12.74
CA TRP A 11 1.67 8.73 12.52
C TRP A 11 2.19 9.71 11.49
N GLY A 12 1.37 10.01 10.49
CA GLY A 12 1.75 10.85 9.38
C GLY A 12 0.54 11.42 8.66
N SER A 13 0.81 12.31 7.72
CA SER A 13 -0.19 12.90 6.85
C SER A 13 -0.35 12.11 5.56
N CYS A 14 -1.56 12.15 4.99
CA CYS A 14 -1.90 11.48 3.75
C CYS A 14 -2.49 12.51 2.78
N LEU A 15 -1.98 12.54 1.54
CA LEU A 15 -2.50 13.37 0.47
C LEU A 15 -3.29 12.50 -0.51
N THR A 16 -4.58 12.78 -0.63
CA THR A 16 -5.43 12.13 -1.62
C THR A 16 -5.39 12.88 -2.94
N VAL A 17 -5.07 12.16 -4.02
CA VAL A 17 -4.98 12.67 -5.39
C VAL A 17 -5.99 11.97 -6.30
N PRO A 18 -6.46 12.61 -7.39
CA PRO A 18 -7.49 12.03 -8.25
C PRO A 18 -6.98 10.90 -9.16
N SER A 19 -5.66 10.71 -9.27
CA SER A 19 -5.06 9.73 -10.17
C SER A 19 -3.78 9.14 -9.59
N LEU A 20 -3.45 7.92 -10.04
CA LEU A 20 -2.23 7.23 -9.63
C LEU A 20 -0.98 8.07 -9.97
N VAL A 21 -0.05 8.11 -9.03
CA VAL A 21 1.27 8.75 -9.20
C VAL A 21 2.35 7.67 -9.34
N PRO A 22 2.69 7.25 -10.57
CA PRO A 22 3.59 6.12 -10.77
C PRO A 22 5.07 6.50 -10.69
N GLY A 23 5.43 7.76 -10.97
CA GLY A 23 6.82 8.20 -11.11
C GLY A 23 7.43 8.71 -9.81
N SER A 24 8.67 8.31 -9.52
CA SER A 24 9.39 8.73 -8.31
C SER A 24 9.53 10.25 -8.18
N PHE A 25 9.83 10.94 -9.29
CA PHE A 25 9.93 12.40 -9.31
C PHE A 25 8.64 13.10 -8.84
N MET A 26 7.47 12.65 -9.33
CA MET A 26 6.20 13.25 -8.96
C MET A 26 5.84 12.94 -7.50
N LYS A 27 6.14 11.72 -7.02
CA LYS A 27 5.97 11.37 -5.59
C LYS A 27 6.81 12.26 -4.69
N GLU A 28 8.08 12.45 -5.05
CA GLU A 28 8.99 13.32 -4.30
C GLU A 28 8.53 14.78 -4.32
N TRP A 29 8.13 15.27 -5.49
CA TRP A 29 7.61 16.64 -5.62
C TRP A 29 6.37 16.86 -4.77
N LEU A 30 5.40 15.94 -4.79
CA LEU A 30 4.20 15.99 -3.95
C LEU A 30 4.55 15.92 -2.47
N GLY A 31 5.40 14.98 -2.08
CA GLY A 31 5.87 14.81 -0.70
C GLY A 31 6.49 16.09 -0.13
N ARG A 32 7.36 16.74 -0.91
CA ARG A 32 8.02 18.00 -0.52
C ARG A 32 7.07 19.20 -0.54
N THR A 33 6.21 19.29 -1.56
CA THR A 33 5.33 20.46 -1.76
C THR A 33 4.22 20.53 -0.73
N PHE A 34 3.64 19.37 -0.38
CA PHE A 34 2.50 19.28 0.54
C PHE A 34 2.88 18.76 1.93
N ALA A 35 4.18 18.50 2.17
CA ALA A 35 4.69 17.91 3.41
C ALA A 35 3.92 16.62 3.82
N THR A 36 3.66 15.75 2.84
CA THR A 36 2.89 14.51 3.03
C THR A 36 3.77 13.28 3.16
N ASP A 37 3.33 12.33 3.98
CA ASP A 37 4.05 11.07 4.21
C ASP A 37 3.58 9.94 3.30
N VAL A 38 2.29 9.97 2.92
CA VAL A 38 1.65 8.98 2.06
C VAL A 38 0.84 9.70 0.98
N ILE A 39 0.76 9.11 -0.20
CA ILE A 39 -0.10 9.53 -1.29
C ILE A 39 -1.05 8.38 -1.61
N ASP A 40 -2.33 8.68 -1.73
CA ASP A 40 -3.35 7.70 -2.05
C ASP A 40 -4.48 8.32 -2.91
N MET A 41 -5.56 7.58 -3.14
CA MET A 41 -6.67 8.05 -3.97
C MET A 41 -8.02 8.11 -3.24
N GLU A 42 -8.11 7.70 -1.97
CA GLU A 42 -9.42 7.53 -1.30
C GLU A 42 -9.52 8.10 0.12
N SER A 43 -8.44 8.23 0.87
CA SER A 43 -8.48 8.44 2.32
C SER A 43 -9.20 9.74 2.72
N TYR A 44 -8.96 10.85 2.02
CA TYR A 44 -9.67 12.10 2.25
C TYR A 44 -11.18 11.92 2.10
N TRP A 45 -11.63 11.29 1.00
CA TRP A 45 -13.06 11.11 0.71
C TRP A 45 -13.74 10.20 1.73
N ILE A 46 -13.04 9.15 2.19
CA ILE A 46 -13.53 8.27 3.25
C ILE A 46 -13.63 9.02 4.58
N SER A 47 -12.60 9.78 4.95
CA SER A 47 -12.57 10.59 6.17
C SER A 47 -13.65 11.66 6.19
N GLU A 48 -13.81 12.39 5.09
CA GLU A 48 -14.86 13.42 4.93
C GLU A 48 -16.27 12.81 5.09
N ALA A 49 -16.52 11.65 4.47
CA ALA A 49 -17.80 10.95 4.62
C ALA A 49 -18.05 10.47 6.06
N ALA A 50 -17.03 9.94 6.73
CA ALA A 50 -17.12 9.50 8.13
C ALA A 50 -17.37 10.69 9.08
N ASP A 51 -16.67 11.81 8.88
CA ASP A 51 -16.85 13.04 9.67
C ASP A 51 -18.24 13.63 9.50
N ASN A 52 -18.76 13.69 8.27
CA ASN A 52 -20.12 14.13 7.98
C ASN A 52 -21.18 13.27 8.70
N LEU A 53 -20.90 11.99 8.89
CA LEU A 53 -21.76 11.04 9.62
C LEU A 53 -21.43 10.95 11.12
N LYS A 54 -20.43 11.71 11.61
CA LYS A 54 -19.91 11.67 12.99
C LYS A 54 -19.48 10.27 13.43
N VAL A 55 -18.91 9.49 12.53
CA VAL A 55 -18.38 8.15 12.80
C VAL A 55 -16.88 8.28 13.13
N PRO A 56 -16.45 7.89 14.35
CA PRO A 56 -15.02 7.83 14.68
C PRO A 56 -14.31 6.89 13.71
N HIS A 57 -13.19 7.33 13.15
CA HIS A 57 -12.47 6.57 12.14
C HIS A 57 -10.95 6.73 12.29
N LEU A 58 -10.22 5.78 11.69
CA LEU A 58 -8.77 5.77 11.59
C LEU A 58 -8.38 5.29 10.19
N ILE A 59 -7.51 6.04 9.52
CA ILE A 59 -6.91 5.60 8.26
C ILE A 59 -5.60 4.90 8.58
N LEU A 60 -5.49 3.64 8.13
CA LEU A 60 -4.29 2.85 8.23
C LEU A 60 -3.82 2.45 6.83
N ARG A 61 -2.55 2.75 6.52
CA ARG A 61 -1.93 2.45 5.24
C ARG A 61 -0.62 1.68 5.47
N ALA A 62 -0.39 0.65 4.66
CA ALA A 62 0.90 -0.01 4.56
C ALA A 62 1.56 0.39 3.24
N VAL A 63 2.79 0.91 3.31
CA VAL A 63 3.52 1.41 2.14
C VAL A 63 4.24 0.25 1.46
N PHE A 64 3.90 -0.05 0.22
CA PHE A 64 4.59 -1.05 -0.61
C PHE A 64 5.30 -0.45 -1.84
N ASP A 65 5.00 0.82 -2.15
CA ASP A 65 5.53 1.55 -3.29
C ASP A 65 6.24 2.82 -2.79
N PRO A 66 7.53 2.71 -2.41
CA PRO A 66 8.26 3.85 -1.83
C PRO A 66 8.53 4.94 -2.87
N VAL A 67 8.96 6.11 -2.41
CA VAL A 67 9.13 7.32 -3.25
C VAL A 67 10.17 7.08 -4.35
N GLU A 68 11.22 6.32 -4.08
CA GLU A 68 12.32 6.05 -5.02
C GLU A 68 11.90 5.08 -6.13
N PHE A 69 10.80 4.36 -5.95
CA PHE A 69 10.33 3.37 -6.89
C PHE A 69 9.42 4.00 -7.95
N THR A 70 9.72 3.73 -9.22
CA THR A 70 8.82 4.07 -10.33
C THR A 70 8.03 2.82 -10.71
N LEU A 71 6.70 2.92 -10.66
CA LEU A 71 5.82 1.82 -11.03
C LEU A 71 5.98 1.46 -12.51
N PRO A 72 5.95 0.17 -12.85
CA PRO A 72 5.95 -0.25 -14.24
C PRO A 72 4.75 0.35 -15.03
N PRO A 73 4.95 0.74 -16.30
CA PRO A 73 3.91 1.36 -17.14
C PRO A 73 2.58 0.60 -17.25
N PHE A 74 2.57 -0.72 -17.03
CA PHE A 74 1.35 -1.52 -17.09
C PHE A 74 0.44 -1.34 -15.86
N VAL A 75 0.94 -0.78 -14.75
CA VAL A 75 0.18 -0.69 -13.50
C VAL A 75 -0.95 0.33 -13.60
N ALA A 76 -0.69 1.53 -14.15
CA ALA A 76 -1.71 2.58 -14.24
C ALA A 76 -2.93 2.16 -15.11
N PRO A 77 -2.75 1.56 -16.31
CA PRO A 77 -3.87 1.09 -17.12
C PRO A 77 -4.63 -0.10 -16.55
N SER A 78 -4.10 -0.77 -15.52
CA SER A 78 -4.72 -1.93 -14.89
C SER A 78 -5.59 -1.55 -13.68
N LEU A 79 -5.56 -0.28 -13.25
CA LEU A 79 -6.45 0.20 -12.18
C LEU A 79 -7.90 0.17 -12.65
N GLY A 80 -8.76 -0.51 -11.89
CA GLY A 80 -10.19 -0.63 -12.20
C GLY A 80 -10.54 -1.72 -13.23
N GLU A 81 -9.58 -2.50 -13.71
CA GLU A 81 -9.87 -3.67 -14.56
C GLU A 81 -10.08 -4.96 -13.74
N SER A 82 -10.67 -5.97 -14.39
CA SER A 82 -10.81 -7.30 -13.77
C SER A 82 -9.44 -7.97 -13.58
N THR A 83 -9.32 -8.79 -12.55
CA THR A 83 -8.09 -9.53 -12.19
C THR A 83 -7.47 -10.27 -13.37
N VAL A 84 -8.30 -10.88 -14.23
CA VAL A 84 -7.85 -11.62 -15.41
C VAL A 84 -7.21 -10.70 -16.45
N ARG A 85 -7.79 -9.54 -16.73
CA ARG A 85 -7.24 -8.59 -17.72
C ARG A 85 -5.94 -7.95 -17.22
N THR A 86 -5.90 -7.60 -15.93
CA THR A 86 -4.68 -7.12 -15.28
C THR A 86 -3.55 -8.14 -15.35
N ALA A 87 -3.84 -9.42 -15.09
CA ALA A 87 -2.85 -10.48 -15.19
C ALA A 87 -2.32 -10.67 -16.63
N LEU A 88 -3.19 -10.66 -17.63
CA LEU A 88 -2.80 -10.78 -19.04
C LEU A 88 -1.94 -9.60 -19.52
N ARG A 89 -2.28 -8.37 -19.10
CA ARG A 89 -1.46 -7.17 -19.40
C ARG A 89 -0.12 -7.19 -18.71
N ALA A 90 -0.08 -7.59 -17.44
CA ALA A 90 1.18 -7.78 -16.73
C ALA A 90 2.05 -8.83 -17.44
N ALA A 91 1.49 -10.00 -17.80
CA ALA A 91 2.22 -11.05 -18.48
C ALA A 91 2.76 -10.61 -19.86
N SER A 92 1.91 -10.01 -20.69
CA SER A 92 2.32 -9.49 -22.01
C SER A 92 3.39 -8.40 -21.91
N TYR A 93 3.26 -7.48 -20.94
CA TYR A 93 4.26 -6.45 -20.70
C TYR A 93 5.61 -7.03 -20.26
N LEU A 94 5.59 -8.02 -19.37
CA LEU A 94 6.81 -8.69 -18.87
C LEU A 94 7.53 -9.50 -19.95
N ILE A 95 6.79 -10.13 -20.87
CA ILE A 95 7.35 -10.80 -22.05
C ILE A 95 8.04 -9.78 -22.97
N ALA A 96 7.42 -8.63 -23.19
CA ALA A 96 7.98 -7.57 -24.02
C ALA A 96 9.13 -6.79 -23.36
N HIS A 97 9.22 -6.79 -22.02
CA HIS A 97 10.21 -6.01 -21.26
C HIS A 97 10.86 -6.88 -20.17
N PRO A 98 11.82 -7.76 -20.54
CA PRO A 98 12.45 -8.68 -19.58
C PRO A 98 13.19 -7.96 -18.45
N GLY A 99 13.68 -6.74 -18.67
CA GLY A 99 14.26 -5.89 -17.62
C GLY A 99 13.25 -5.49 -16.52
N SER A 100 11.96 -5.43 -16.85
CA SER A 100 10.87 -5.07 -15.93
C SER A 100 10.45 -6.23 -15.02
N VAL A 101 10.89 -7.46 -15.27
CA VAL A 101 10.63 -8.62 -14.41
C VAL A 101 11.19 -8.39 -13.00
N LYS A 102 12.40 -7.83 -12.90
CA LYS A 102 13.01 -7.50 -11.60
C LYS A 102 12.19 -6.48 -10.82
N ALA A 103 11.70 -5.44 -11.50
CA ALA A 103 10.86 -4.42 -10.87
C ALA A 103 9.52 -5.02 -10.41
N ALA A 104 8.91 -5.91 -11.22
CA ALA A 104 7.67 -6.57 -10.85
C ALA A 104 7.82 -7.55 -9.68
N THR A 105 8.92 -8.30 -9.60
CA THR A 105 9.17 -9.20 -8.46
C THR A 105 9.43 -8.43 -7.18
N VAL A 106 10.18 -7.33 -7.24
CA VAL A 106 10.36 -6.41 -6.10
C VAL A 106 9.00 -5.87 -5.65
N LEU A 107 8.17 -5.39 -6.56
CA LEU A 107 6.85 -4.87 -6.23
C LEU A 107 5.95 -5.93 -5.59
N MET A 108 5.96 -7.18 -6.10
CA MET A 108 5.24 -8.30 -5.47
C MET A 108 5.75 -8.59 -4.05
N ALA A 109 7.07 -8.61 -3.85
CA ALA A 109 7.65 -8.85 -2.53
C ALA A 109 7.24 -7.75 -1.55
N GLN A 110 7.30 -6.48 -1.98
CA GLN A 110 6.86 -5.34 -1.17
C GLN A 110 5.36 -5.38 -0.87
N ALA A 111 4.52 -5.71 -1.86
CA ALA A 111 3.07 -5.84 -1.66
C ALA A 111 2.74 -6.97 -0.67
N LYS A 112 3.43 -8.11 -0.76
CA LYS A 112 3.31 -9.22 0.19
C LYS A 112 3.73 -8.80 1.59
N GLN A 113 4.84 -8.08 1.72
CA GLN A 113 5.32 -7.57 3.01
C GLN A 113 4.35 -6.56 3.63
N ALA A 114 3.87 -5.58 2.85
CA ALA A 114 2.89 -4.60 3.29
C ALA A 114 1.59 -5.26 3.74
N THR A 115 1.11 -6.27 3.00
CA THR A 115 -0.07 -7.06 3.36
C THR A 115 0.17 -7.81 4.68
N ALA A 116 1.32 -8.45 4.84
CA ALA A 116 1.66 -9.17 6.06
C ALA A 116 1.74 -8.22 7.28
N SER A 117 2.34 -7.04 7.13
CA SER A 117 2.40 -6.02 8.19
C SER A 117 1.00 -5.53 8.57
N LEU A 118 0.15 -5.22 7.58
CA LEU A 118 -1.22 -4.78 7.83
C LEU A 118 -2.04 -5.88 8.53
N SER A 119 -1.96 -7.12 8.05
CA SER A 119 -2.65 -8.27 8.67
C SER A 119 -2.19 -8.50 10.11
N ARG A 120 -0.89 -8.44 10.39
CA ARG A 120 -0.38 -8.57 11.76
C ARG A 120 -0.88 -7.44 12.65
N PHE A 121 -0.87 -6.20 12.16
CA PHE A 121 -1.40 -5.07 12.92
C PHE A 121 -2.87 -5.30 13.29
N LEU A 122 -3.70 -5.66 12.31
CA LEU A 122 -5.13 -5.91 12.53
C LEU A 122 -5.38 -7.07 13.50
N LEU A 123 -4.60 -8.13 13.41
CA LEU A 123 -4.69 -9.26 14.35
C LEU A 123 -4.28 -8.81 15.77
N ASN A 124 -3.29 -7.95 15.91
CA ASN A 124 -2.86 -7.40 17.21
C ASN A 124 -3.85 -6.40 17.82
N LEU A 125 -4.82 -5.87 17.06
CA LEU A 125 -5.84 -4.98 17.61
C LEU A 125 -6.86 -5.70 18.51
N THR A 126 -6.95 -7.03 18.44
CA THR A 126 -7.94 -7.79 19.22
C THR A 126 -7.28 -8.95 19.99
N PRO A 127 -7.74 -9.28 21.21
CA PRO A 127 -7.21 -10.42 21.98
C PRO A 127 -7.29 -11.76 21.21
N THR A 128 -8.33 -11.91 20.39
CA THR A 128 -8.54 -13.10 19.55
C THR A 128 -7.51 -13.19 18.42
N GLY A 129 -7.21 -12.06 17.77
CA GLY A 129 -6.21 -12.03 16.70
C GLY A 129 -4.79 -12.26 17.19
N THR A 130 -4.44 -11.77 18.39
CA THR A 130 -3.14 -12.07 19.03
C THR A 130 -2.95 -13.58 19.21
N ARG A 131 -3.98 -14.30 19.70
CA ARG A 131 -3.91 -15.77 19.86
C ARG A 131 -3.71 -16.52 18.54
N VAL A 132 -4.30 -16.06 17.44
CA VAL A 132 -4.14 -16.67 16.11
C VAL A 132 -2.69 -16.51 15.62
N LEU A 133 -2.06 -15.37 15.87
CA LEU A 133 -0.65 -15.15 15.54
C LEU A 133 0.28 -16.04 16.36
N ASP A 134 0.06 -16.15 17.67
CA ASP A 134 0.87 -16.98 18.56
C ASP A 134 0.82 -18.46 18.15
N LEU A 135 -0.36 -18.98 17.79
CA LEU A 135 -0.53 -20.34 17.28
C LEU A 135 0.19 -20.57 15.94
N ALA A 136 0.17 -19.58 15.04
CA ALA A 136 0.87 -19.66 13.76
C ALA A 136 2.40 -19.54 13.91
N ALA A 137 2.88 -18.85 14.94
CA ALA A 137 4.29 -18.70 15.25
C ALA A 137 4.87 -19.92 15.98
N GLY A 138 4.10 -20.58 16.86
CA GLY A 138 4.50 -21.80 17.57
C GLY A 138 4.43 -23.09 16.75
N ALA A 139 3.88 -23.05 15.53
CA ALA A 139 3.83 -24.18 14.60
C ALA A 139 5.04 -24.25 13.63
N ARG A 140 6.09 -23.45 13.89
CA ARG A 140 7.33 -23.40 13.11
C ARG A 140 8.50 -24.04 13.84
#